data_AF-A0A519RJR8-F1
#
_entry.id   AF-A0A519RJR8-F1
#
_cell.length_a   1.000
_cell.length_b   1.000
_cell.length_c   1.000
_cell.angle_alpha   90.00
_cell.angle_beta   90.00
_cell.angle_gamma   90.00
#
_symmetry.space_group_name_H-M   'P 1'
#
loop_
_entity.id
_entity.type
_entity.pdbx_description
1 polymer ?
#
loop_
_entity_poly.entity_id
_entity_poly.type
_entity_poly.pdbx_seq_one_letter_code
_entity_poly.pdbx_strand_id
1 'polypeptide(L)'
;MITASPSGKTTLSRIIRALELGKISDKYDNPEFAVSIKDSPDITQTNLSSHTKKVRVFNEDFVKENLKFISNADESIVPFAILGGNAALEEEIEILSNELGRDHAETPTGLYLERKSMLEIYNVAKSAHETASKQLDIKLTQKATNRDIGIKYKPERFGDQNYNKAKLDTDIALTLTESFEPINDEEQQNLLNLLNEKPNANILEMPKPNFSFLELSTESEQLITKSLTASGKIEELVKNSIMNRWVKEGKTLHENKRQDCSFCGNKITKERWSALESH
;
A
#
# COMPACT_ATOMS: atom_id res chain seq x y z
N MET A 1 65.50 62.84 -16.24
CA MET A 1 66.03 62.17 -17.45
C MET A 1 67.41 61.65 -17.08
N ILE A 2 67.59 60.32 -16.96
CA ILE A 2 68.87 59.72 -16.57
C ILE A 2 69.67 59.43 -17.84
N THR A 3 70.80 60.11 -18.04
CA THR A 3 71.70 59.90 -19.19
C THR A 3 72.81 58.93 -18.83
N ALA A 4 72.70 57.66 -19.25
CA ALA A 4 73.75 56.64 -19.13
C ALA A 4 74.51 56.42 -20.45
N SER A 5 75.76 55.95 -20.35
CA SER A 5 76.68 55.64 -21.47
C SER A 5 76.06 54.69 -22.52
N PRO A 6 76.48 54.74 -23.80
CA PRO A 6 75.82 54.04 -24.91
C PRO A 6 75.60 52.53 -24.74
N SER A 7 76.44 51.83 -23.94
CA SER A 7 76.36 50.38 -23.73
C SER A 7 75.48 49.93 -22.55
N GLY A 8 75.12 50.82 -21.61
CA GLY A 8 74.44 50.45 -20.35
C GLY A 8 72.96 50.82 -20.25
N LYS A 9 72.40 51.46 -21.28
CA LYS A 9 71.03 52.03 -21.25
C LYS A 9 69.95 50.95 -21.07
N THR A 10 70.10 49.82 -21.74
CA THR A 10 69.14 48.70 -21.67
C THR A 10 69.16 48.01 -20.30
N THR A 11 70.34 47.87 -19.70
CA THR A 11 70.48 47.31 -18.35
C THR A 11 69.84 48.21 -17.31
N LEU A 12 70.10 49.51 -17.38
CA LEU A 12 69.49 50.48 -16.47
C LEU A 12 67.97 50.55 -16.66
N SER A 13 67.47 50.57 -17.90
CA SER A 13 66.02 50.63 -18.15
C SER A 13 65.30 49.39 -17.61
N ARG A 14 65.92 48.21 -17.68
CA ARG A 14 65.35 46.98 -17.10
C ARG A 14 65.41 46.95 -15.57
N ILE A 15 66.45 47.50 -14.93
CA ILE A 15 66.47 47.67 -13.47
C ILE A 15 65.34 48.60 -13.02
N ILE A 16 65.15 49.74 -13.70
CA ILE A 16 64.05 50.68 -13.39
C ILE A 16 62.68 50.04 -13.69
N ARG A 17 62.60 49.17 -14.69
CA ARG A 17 61.36 48.45 -15.00
C ARG A 17 61.04 47.34 -14.01
N ALA A 18 62.05 46.71 -13.41
CA ALA A 18 61.85 45.79 -12.30
C ALA A 18 61.24 46.49 -11.07
N LEU A 19 61.56 47.77 -10.86
CA LEU A 19 60.90 48.62 -9.87
C LEU A 19 59.43 48.91 -10.24
N GLU A 20 59.12 49.11 -11.52
CA GLU A 20 57.73 49.30 -11.98
C GLU A 20 56.86 48.05 -11.84
N LEU A 21 57.36 46.89 -12.27
CA LEU A 21 56.60 45.63 -12.32
C LEU A 21 56.69 44.80 -11.04
N GLY A 22 57.65 45.10 -10.16
CA GLY A 22 57.95 44.29 -8.97
C GLY A 22 58.57 42.92 -9.29
N LYS A 23 58.95 42.67 -10.55
CA LYS A 23 59.57 41.41 -11.02
C LYS A 23 60.83 41.71 -11.85
N ILE A 24 61.85 40.89 -11.70
CA ILE A 24 63.07 40.92 -12.53
C ILE A 24 62.78 40.29 -13.89
N SER A 25 63.34 40.88 -14.96
CA SER A 25 63.22 40.33 -16.31
C SER A 25 63.92 38.98 -16.43
N ASP A 26 63.28 38.02 -17.10
CA ASP A 26 63.81 36.66 -17.31
C ASP A 26 65.07 36.61 -18.20
N LYS A 27 65.59 37.77 -18.65
CA LYS A 27 66.84 37.92 -19.41
C LYS A 27 68.10 38.01 -18.53
N TYR A 28 67.94 38.04 -17.21
CA TYR A 28 69.05 38.10 -16.25
C TYR A 28 68.97 36.97 -15.25
N ASP A 29 70.04 36.17 -15.17
CA ASP A 29 70.21 35.17 -14.13
C ASP A 29 70.91 35.79 -12.91
N ASN A 30 70.20 35.85 -11.77
CA ASN A 30 70.70 36.36 -10.48
C ASN A 30 71.38 37.75 -10.54
N PRO A 31 70.69 38.81 -11.00
CA PRO A 31 71.26 40.15 -11.00
C PRO A 31 71.40 40.72 -9.58
N GLU A 32 72.48 41.45 -9.33
CA GLU A 32 72.73 42.17 -8.09
C GLU A 32 72.78 43.68 -8.36
N PHE A 33 71.96 44.45 -7.66
CA PHE A 33 71.93 45.90 -7.78
C PHE A 33 71.38 46.57 -6.52
N ALA A 34 71.74 47.84 -6.32
CA ALA A 34 71.17 48.70 -5.29
C ALA A 34 70.76 50.05 -5.91
N VAL A 35 69.55 50.49 -5.60
CA VAL A 35 68.98 51.77 -6.05
C VAL A 35 68.53 52.57 -4.82
N SER A 36 69.20 53.68 -4.58
CA SER A 36 68.82 54.64 -3.56
C SER A 36 67.90 55.70 -4.16
N ILE A 37 66.67 55.79 -3.64
CA ILE A 37 65.73 56.85 -3.98
C ILE A 37 65.65 57.81 -2.79
N LYS A 38 65.76 59.11 -3.03
CA LYS A 38 65.64 60.12 -1.99
C LYS A 38 64.30 59.95 -1.24
N ASP A 39 64.38 59.88 0.09
CA ASP A 39 63.26 59.69 1.02
C ASP A 39 62.57 58.30 0.93
N SER A 40 63.28 57.28 0.45
CA SER A 40 62.84 55.87 0.43
C SER A 40 63.98 54.96 0.93
N PRO A 41 63.66 53.75 1.46
CA PRO A 41 64.67 52.74 1.74
C PRO A 41 65.38 52.30 0.44
N ASP A 42 66.62 51.84 0.58
CA ASP A 42 67.38 51.30 -0.55
C ASP A 42 66.71 50.05 -1.13
N ILE A 43 66.65 50.01 -2.45
CA ILE A 43 65.98 48.95 -3.19
C ILE A 43 67.02 48.07 -3.85
N THR A 44 66.81 46.77 -3.73
CA THR A 44 67.65 45.67 -4.16
C THR A 44 66.78 44.65 -4.90
N GLN A 45 67.42 43.63 -5.48
CA GLN A 45 66.76 42.54 -6.18
C GLN A 45 65.71 41.78 -5.34
N THR A 46 65.74 41.89 -4.01
CA THR A 46 64.80 41.19 -3.10
C THR A 46 63.65 42.05 -2.57
N ASN A 47 63.70 43.39 -2.71
CA ASN A 47 62.71 44.31 -2.15
C ASN A 47 62.21 45.35 -3.17
N LEU A 48 61.99 44.92 -4.41
CA LEU A 48 61.62 45.76 -5.57
C LEU A 48 60.42 46.69 -5.34
N SER A 49 59.46 46.29 -4.52
CA SER A 49 58.24 47.07 -4.24
C SER A 49 58.30 47.93 -2.96
N SER A 50 59.46 48.02 -2.30
CA SER A 50 59.62 48.75 -1.03
C SER A 50 59.61 50.28 -1.15
N HIS A 51 59.40 50.82 -2.37
CA HIS A 51 59.38 52.25 -2.63
C HIS A 51 57.98 52.85 -2.68
N THR A 52 57.85 54.11 -2.28
CA THR A 52 56.58 54.86 -2.32
C THR A 52 56.34 55.60 -3.64
N LYS A 53 57.29 55.52 -4.59
CA LYS A 53 57.23 56.28 -5.86
C LYS A 53 56.44 55.53 -6.92
N LYS A 54 55.73 56.26 -7.79
CA LYS A 54 55.14 55.71 -9.01
C LYS A 54 56.18 55.74 -10.13
N VAL A 55 56.71 54.58 -10.48
CA VAL A 55 57.72 54.43 -11.55
C VAL A 55 57.02 53.93 -12.81
N ARG A 56 57.30 54.55 -13.96
CA ARG A 56 56.82 54.14 -15.29
C ARG A 56 57.99 54.10 -16.25
N VAL A 57 58.19 52.97 -16.92
CA VAL A 57 59.32 52.76 -17.84
C VAL A 57 58.82 52.41 -19.23
N PHE A 58 59.08 53.30 -20.16
CA PHE A 58 58.86 53.06 -21.58
C PHE A 58 60.15 52.50 -22.20
N ASN A 59 60.28 51.17 -22.24
CA ASN A 59 61.42 50.47 -22.87
C ASN A 59 60.94 49.48 -23.96
N GLU A 60 61.88 48.84 -24.66
CA GLU A 60 61.56 47.88 -25.73
C GLU A 60 60.65 46.74 -25.25
N ASP A 61 60.88 46.21 -24.05
CA ASP A 61 60.02 45.12 -23.57
C ASP A 61 58.63 45.62 -23.09
N PHE A 62 58.46 46.91 -22.74
CA PHE A 62 57.14 47.54 -22.55
C PHE A 62 56.37 47.59 -23.88
N VAL A 63 57.07 47.97 -24.95
CA VAL A 63 56.49 48.01 -26.31
C VAL A 63 56.08 46.61 -26.75
N LYS A 64 56.93 45.58 -26.54
CA LYS A 64 56.59 44.20 -26.90
C LYS A 64 55.40 43.63 -26.11
N GLU A 65 55.29 43.94 -24.83
CA GLU A 65 54.22 43.41 -23.99
C GLU A 65 52.86 44.09 -24.22
N ASN A 66 52.87 45.41 -24.45
CA ASN A 66 51.63 46.19 -24.52
C ASN A 66 51.23 46.56 -25.96
N LEU A 67 52.18 46.69 -26.89
CA LEU A 67 51.96 47.11 -28.29
C LEU A 67 52.21 45.94 -29.27
N LYS A 68 51.52 44.81 -29.08
CA LYS A 68 51.69 43.57 -29.88
C LYS A 68 51.55 43.78 -31.40
N PHE A 69 50.74 44.74 -31.84
CA PHE A 69 50.53 45.10 -33.25
C PHE A 69 51.76 45.67 -33.97
N ILE A 70 52.78 46.15 -33.25
CA ILE A 70 54.03 46.66 -33.87
C ILE A 70 54.94 45.50 -34.29
N SER A 71 54.84 44.37 -33.60
CA SER A 71 55.63 43.16 -33.85
C SER A 71 54.96 42.14 -34.77
N ASN A 72 53.63 42.11 -34.83
CA ASN A 72 52.84 41.16 -35.62
C ASN A 72 51.91 41.92 -36.59
N ALA A 73 52.16 41.81 -37.90
CA ALA A 73 51.44 42.57 -38.94
C ALA A 73 50.00 42.10 -39.21
N ASP A 74 49.59 40.96 -38.65
CA ASP A 74 48.28 40.33 -38.87
C ASP A 74 47.28 40.51 -37.70
N GLU A 75 47.68 41.15 -36.60
CA GLU A 75 46.80 41.42 -35.45
C GLU A 75 46.14 42.80 -35.58
N SER A 76 44.82 42.85 -35.42
CA SER A 76 44.02 44.09 -35.56
C SER A 76 44.39 45.14 -34.50
N ILE A 77 44.31 46.42 -34.88
CA ILE A 77 44.69 47.55 -34.04
C ILE A 77 43.73 47.65 -32.85
N VAL A 78 44.19 47.21 -31.68
CA VAL A 78 43.47 47.41 -30.42
C VAL A 78 43.58 48.91 -30.04
N PRO A 79 42.46 49.62 -29.77
CA PRO A 79 42.49 51.04 -29.44
C PRO A 79 43.41 51.34 -28.24
N PHE A 80 44.16 52.44 -28.35
CA PHE A 80 45.16 52.89 -27.36
C PHE A 80 44.61 53.08 -25.93
N ALA A 81 43.27 53.14 -25.77
CA ALA A 81 42.60 53.29 -24.48
C ALA A 81 42.69 52.05 -23.57
N ILE A 82 43.00 50.85 -24.10
CA ILE A 82 43.01 49.56 -23.37
C ILE A 82 44.46 49.09 -23.11
N LEU A 83 45.45 49.89 -23.47
CA LEU A 83 46.85 49.49 -23.67
C LEU A 83 47.72 49.55 -22.40
N GLY A 84 47.11 49.29 -21.23
CA GLY A 84 47.74 49.50 -19.92
C GLY A 84 47.35 48.50 -18.83
N GLY A 85 47.28 47.21 -19.18
CA GLY A 85 47.13 46.12 -18.19
C GLY A 85 45.86 45.26 -18.31
N ASN A 86 44.94 45.60 -19.21
CA ASN A 86 43.64 44.91 -19.30
C ASN A 86 43.53 43.88 -20.43
N ALA A 87 44.59 43.69 -21.24
CA ALA A 87 44.54 42.74 -22.35
C ALA A 87 44.30 41.29 -21.90
N ALA A 88 44.89 40.87 -20.77
CA ALA A 88 44.65 39.55 -20.19
C ALA A 88 43.22 39.41 -19.63
N LEU A 89 42.65 40.51 -19.10
CA LEU A 89 41.27 40.53 -18.63
C LEU A 89 40.28 40.42 -19.79
N GLU A 90 40.57 41.03 -20.93
CA GLU A 90 39.71 40.94 -22.12
C GLU A 90 39.68 39.51 -22.69
N GLU A 91 40.83 38.83 -22.73
CA GLU A 91 40.91 37.43 -23.13
C GLU A 91 40.11 36.51 -22.19
N GLU A 92 40.21 36.74 -20.87
CA GLU A 92 39.43 36.00 -19.88
C GLU A 92 37.92 36.29 -20.01
N ILE A 93 37.53 37.55 -20.24
CA ILE A 93 36.13 37.95 -20.50
C ILE A 93 35.59 37.27 -21.76
N GLU A 94 36.39 37.19 -22.83
CA GLU A 94 35.98 36.54 -24.08
C GLU A 94 35.75 35.04 -23.90
N ILE A 95 36.66 34.35 -23.19
CA ILE A 95 36.51 32.92 -22.86
C ILE A 95 35.23 32.70 -22.05
N LEU A 96 35.05 33.46 -20.97
CA LEU A 96 33.88 33.33 -20.10
C LEU A 96 32.58 33.67 -20.84
N SER A 97 32.59 34.70 -21.70
CA SER A 97 31.43 35.09 -22.50
C SER A 97 31.03 34.01 -23.50
N ASN A 98 32.00 33.36 -24.14
CA ASN A 98 31.77 32.25 -25.05
C ASN A 98 31.23 31.00 -24.33
N GLU A 99 31.75 30.71 -23.13
CA GLU A 99 31.26 29.62 -22.28
C GLU A 99 29.83 29.88 -21.78
N LEU A 100 29.58 31.08 -21.24
CA LEU A 100 28.26 31.52 -20.79
C LEU A 100 27.24 31.44 -21.93
N GLY A 101 27.68 31.87 -23.12
CA GLY A 101 26.86 31.95 -24.33
C GLY A 101 25.83 33.09 -24.26
N ARG A 102 24.81 33.02 -25.12
CA ARG A 102 23.78 34.05 -25.22
C ARG A 102 22.53 33.66 -24.45
N ASP A 103 22.06 34.52 -23.55
CA ASP A 103 20.74 34.41 -22.93
C ASP A 103 19.69 35.03 -23.85
N HIS A 104 19.31 34.30 -24.89
CA HIS A 104 18.24 34.69 -25.80
C HIS A 104 17.05 33.75 -25.62
N ALA A 105 15.83 34.29 -25.54
CA ALA A 105 14.63 33.51 -25.22
C ALA A 105 14.39 32.32 -26.18
N GLU A 106 14.65 32.54 -27.46
CA GLU A 106 14.38 31.56 -28.53
C GLU A 106 15.62 30.73 -28.91
N THR A 107 16.83 31.26 -28.71
CA THR A 107 18.08 30.67 -29.22
C THR A 107 19.23 30.79 -28.22
N PRO A 108 19.07 30.25 -27.00
CA PRO A 108 20.15 30.30 -26.03
C PRO A 108 21.32 29.42 -26.48
N THR A 109 22.54 29.80 -26.12
CA THR A 109 23.77 29.04 -26.43
C THR A 109 24.62 28.89 -25.17
N GLY A 110 25.64 28.01 -25.21
CA GLY A 110 26.52 27.77 -24.07
C GLY A 110 25.77 27.28 -22.83
N LEU A 111 26.19 27.74 -21.65
CA LEU A 111 25.59 27.37 -20.37
C LEU A 111 24.11 27.75 -20.25
N TYR A 112 23.65 28.81 -20.93
CA TYR A 112 22.22 29.16 -20.95
C TYR A 112 21.34 28.10 -21.61
N LEU A 113 21.84 27.47 -22.67
CA LEU A 113 21.13 26.37 -23.34
C LEU A 113 21.04 25.14 -22.45
N GLU A 114 22.15 24.76 -21.82
CA GLU A 114 22.20 23.64 -20.88
C GLU A 114 21.28 23.88 -19.66
N ARG A 115 21.28 25.09 -19.10
CA ARG A 115 20.35 25.46 -18.03
C ARG A 115 18.90 25.29 -18.46
N LYS A 116 18.55 25.74 -19.68
CA LYS A 116 17.18 25.63 -20.20
C LYS A 116 16.77 24.17 -20.37
N SER A 117 17.61 23.33 -20.96
CA SER A 117 17.32 21.90 -21.15
C SER A 117 17.20 21.17 -19.81
N MET A 118 18.10 21.43 -18.86
CA MET A 118 18.04 20.84 -17.52
C MET A 118 16.81 21.31 -16.74
N LEU A 119 16.41 22.57 -16.89
CA LEU A 119 15.19 23.10 -16.28
C LEU A 119 13.92 22.44 -16.84
N GLU A 120 13.88 22.18 -18.15
CA GLU A 120 12.78 21.43 -18.79
C GLU A 120 12.69 20.00 -18.24
N ILE A 121 13.82 19.29 -18.16
CA ILE A 121 13.88 17.93 -17.58
C ILE A 121 13.43 17.94 -16.12
N TYR A 122 13.94 18.90 -15.34
CA TYR A 122 13.56 19.06 -13.93
C TYR A 122 12.06 19.32 -13.79
N ASN A 123 11.48 20.21 -14.60
CA ASN A 123 10.05 20.54 -14.54
C ASN A 123 9.18 19.32 -14.88
N VAL A 124 9.58 18.53 -15.88
CA VAL A 124 8.90 17.27 -16.23
C VAL A 124 8.97 16.29 -15.06
N ALA A 125 10.17 16.04 -14.52
CA ALA A 125 10.37 15.13 -13.40
C ALA A 125 9.60 15.57 -12.13
N LYS A 126 9.64 16.87 -11.83
CA LYS A 126 8.90 17.49 -10.73
C LYS A 126 7.39 17.31 -10.89
N SER A 127 6.85 17.61 -12.06
CA SER A 127 5.42 17.45 -12.35
C SER A 127 4.97 15.99 -12.22
N ALA A 128 5.78 15.05 -12.73
CA ALA A 128 5.52 13.61 -12.58
C ALA A 128 5.52 13.18 -11.11
N HIS A 129 6.52 13.60 -10.34
CA HIS A 129 6.61 13.33 -8.90
C HIS A 129 5.43 13.92 -8.13
N GLU A 130 5.07 15.19 -8.37
CA GLU A 130 3.93 15.84 -7.73
C GLU A 130 2.61 15.13 -8.05
N THR A 131 2.44 14.69 -9.30
CA THR A 131 1.26 13.93 -9.73
C THR A 131 1.19 12.59 -9.02
N ALA A 132 2.28 11.83 -9.00
CA ALA A 132 2.34 10.53 -8.32
C ALA A 132 2.11 10.66 -6.80
N SER A 133 2.73 11.68 -6.17
CA SER A 133 2.56 11.98 -4.75
C SER A 133 1.11 12.32 -4.41
N LYS A 134 0.45 13.18 -5.21
CA LYS A 134 -0.98 13.50 -5.05
C LYS A 134 -1.86 12.27 -5.23
N GLN A 135 -1.59 11.44 -6.24
CA GLN A 135 -2.35 10.22 -6.46
C GLN A 135 -2.23 9.23 -5.28
N LEU A 136 -1.02 9.09 -4.73
CA LEU A 136 -0.79 8.26 -3.54
C LEU A 136 -1.55 8.83 -2.33
N ASP A 137 -1.46 10.13 -2.10
CA ASP A 137 -2.18 10.82 -1.01
C ASP A 137 -3.70 10.62 -1.09
N ILE A 138 -4.26 10.74 -2.30
CA ILE A 138 -5.68 10.47 -2.56
C ILE A 138 -6.03 9.03 -2.23
N LYS A 139 -5.23 8.05 -2.69
CA LYS A 139 -5.47 6.62 -2.42
C LYS A 139 -5.44 6.31 -0.92
N LEU A 140 -4.46 6.83 -0.20
CA LEU A 140 -4.33 6.65 1.25
C LEU A 140 -5.51 7.29 1.99
N THR A 141 -5.86 8.52 1.63
CA THR A 141 -7.00 9.23 2.22
C THR A 141 -8.32 8.51 1.95
N GLN A 142 -8.54 8.05 0.71
CA GLN A 142 -9.72 7.28 0.36
C GLN A 142 -9.77 5.97 1.15
N LYS A 143 -8.67 5.23 1.23
CA LYS A 143 -8.63 3.96 1.98
C LYS A 143 -8.82 4.16 3.48
N ALA A 144 -8.39 5.29 4.04
CA ALA A 144 -8.58 5.59 5.45
C ALA A 144 -10.02 6.07 5.76
N THR A 145 -10.54 7.03 4.98
CA THR A 145 -11.72 7.82 5.37
C THR A 145 -12.83 7.96 4.31
N ASN A 146 -12.76 7.28 3.17
CA ASN A 146 -13.90 7.27 2.23
C ASN A 146 -15.09 6.48 2.81
N ARG A 147 -16.33 6.89 2.51
CA ARG A 147 -17.54 6.26 3.07
C ARG A 147 -17.79 4.84 2.58
N ASP A 148 -17.44 4.53 1.32
CA ASP A 148 -17.77 3.26 0.68
C ASP A 148 -16.65 2.22 0.88
N ILE A 149 -15.39 2.67 0.82
CA ILE A 149 -14.21 1.79 0.85
C ILE A 149 -13.30 2.00 2.07
N GLY A 150 -13.52 3.07 2.84
CA GLY A 150 -12.62 3.49 3.90
C GLY A 150 -12.73 2.64 5.16
N ILE A 151 -11.60 2.41 5.81
CA ILE A 151 -11.48 1.62 7.05
C ILE A 151 -12.37 2.21 8.16
N LYS A 152 -12.37 3.54 8.31
CA LYS A 152 -13.16 4.26 9.32
C LYS A 152 -14.66 3.91 9.29
N TYR A 153 -15.23 3.70 8.11
CA TYR A 153 -16.66 3.48 7.90
C TYR A 153 -17.04 2.00 7.79
N LYS A 154 -16.12 1.09 8.11
CA LYS A 154 -16.37 -0.36 8.21
C LYS A 154 -16.02 -0.89 9.61
N PRO A 155 -16.63 -0.35 10.68
CA PRO A 155 -16.32 -0.74 12.05
C PRO A 155 -16.60 -2.22 12.34
N GLU A 156 -17.55 -2.83 11.63
CA GLU A 156 -17.84 -4.27 11.71
C GLU A 156 -16.64 -5.15 11.32
N ARG A 157 -15.74 -4.63 10.48
CA ARG A 157 -14.55 -5.35 10.03
C ARG A 157 -13.27 -4.89 10.73
N PHE A 158 -13.12 -3.59 10.98
CA PHE A 158 -11.85 -3.00 11.45
C PHE A 158 -11.92 -2.40 12.86
N GLY A 159 -13.11 -2.27 13.46
CA GLY A 159 -13.32 -1.79 14.83
C GLY A 159 -13.14 -0.28 15.06
N ASP A 160 -12.08 0.34 14.53
CA ASP A 160 -11.72 1.73 14.83
C ASP A 160 -12.53 2.76 14.02
N GLN A 161 -13.55 3.35 14.64
CA GLN A 161 -14.37 4.42 14.05
C GLN A 161 -13.66 5.79 14.01
N ASN A 162 -12.51 5.93 14.67
CA ASN A 162 -11.67 7.13 14.65
C ASN A 162 -10.42 6.92 13.78
N TYR A 163 -10.51 6.01 12.82
CA TYR A 163 -9.41 5.73 11.89
C TYR A 163 -9.17 6.92 10.94
N ASN A 164 -7.90 7.21 10.66
CA ASN A 164 -7.47 8.32 9.82
C ASN A 164 -6.21 7.95 9.02
N LYS A 165 -5.79 8.85 8.12
CA LYS A 165 -4.63 8.61 7.26
C LYS A 165 -3.34 8.36 8.06
N ALA A 166 -3.10 9.08 9.15
CA ALA A 166 -1.88 8.91 9.95
C ALA A 166 -1.76 7.51 10.58
N LYS A 167 -2.90 6.93 11.00
CA LYS A 167 -2.95 5.53 11.45
C LYS A 167 -2.65 4.57 10.30
N LEU A 168 -3.19 4.81 9.11
CA LEU A 168 -2.87 4.02 7.92
C LEU A 168 -1.37 4.07 7.57
N ASP A 169 -0.76 5.25 7.63
CA ASP A 169 0.68 5.40 7.39
C ASP A 169 1.50 4.61 8.42
N THR A 170 1.04 4.56 9.69
CA THR A 170 1.65 3.76 10.75
C THR A 170 1.48 2.26 10.49
N ASP A 171 0.28 1.82 10.09
CA ASP A 171 -0.01 0.42 9.77
C ASP A 171 0.83 -0.05 8.58
N ILE A 172 0.95 0.77 7.53
CA ILE A 172 1.83 0.48 6.38
C ILE A 172 3.28 0.33 6.85
N ALA A 173 3.78 1.26 7.67
CA ALA A 173 5.13 1.17 8.21
C ALA A 173 5.35 -0.13 9.01
N LEU A 174 4.37 -0.56 9.81
CA LEU A 174 4.40 -1.84 10.53
C LEU A 174 4.44 -3.03 9.55
N THR A 175 3.64 -3.02 8.48
CA THR A 175 3.63 -4.11 7.49
C THR A 175 4.93 -4.24 6.69
N LEU A 176 5.75 -3.19 6.64
CA LEU A 176 7.05 -3.20 5.99
C LEU A 176 8.20 -3.66 6.92
N THR A 177 7.92 -3.91 8.20
CA THR A 177 8.92 -4.43 9.13
C THR A 177 9.20 -5.92 8.89
N GLU A 178 10.44 -6.35 9.11
CA GLU A 178 10.85 -7.75 8.92
C GLU A 178 10.12 -8.72 9.86
N SER A 179 9.63 -8.24 11.00
CA SER A 179 8.87 -9.01 11.98
C SER A 179 7.40 -9.21 11.63
N PHE A 180 6.90 -8.57 10.57
CA PHE A 180 5.51 -8.68 10.19
C PHE A 180 5.27 -9.97 9.40
N GLU A 181 4.55 -10.91 10.00
CA GLU A 181 4.07 -12.11 9.31
C GLU A 181 2.63 -11.89 8.84
N PRO A 182 2.38 -11.85 7.52
CA PRO A 182 1.03 -11.72 7.00
C PRO A 182 0.24 -13.00 7.26
N ILE A 183 -1.01 -12.82 7.68
CA ILE A 183 -1.98 -13.90 7.81
C ILE A 183 -2.28 -14.45 6.41
N ASN A 184 -2.34 -15.78 6.27
CA ASN A 184 -2.69 -16.42 5.00
C ASN A 184 -4.19 -16.25 4.67
N ASP A 185 -4.56 -16.50 3.41
CA ASP A 185 -5.93 -16.29 2.93
C ASP A 185 -6.96 -17.16 3.68
N GLU A 186 -6.57 -18.37 4.11
CA GLU A 186 -7.45 -19.30 4.82
C GLU A 186 -7.75 -18.83 6.24
N GLU A 187 -6.72 -18.46 6.99
CA GLU A 187 -6.83 -17.86 8.32
C GLU A 187 -7.60 -16.54 8.28
N GLN A 188 -7.37 -15.71 7.26
CA GLN A 188 -8.13 -14.47 7.07
C GLN A 188 -9.63 -14.76 6.93
N GLN A 189 -10.02 -15.76 6.12
CA GLN A 189 -11.42 -16.15 5.98
C GLN A 189 -12.02 -16.67 7.29
N ASN A 190 -11.28 -17.49 8.03
CA ASN A 190 -11.73 -18.00 9.33
C ASN A 190 -11.99 -16.87 10.34
N LEU A 191 -11.09 -15.88 10.42
CA LEU A 191 -11.27 -14.71 11.28
C LEU A 191 -12.45 -13.84 10.84
N LEU A 192 -12.67 -13.68 9.53
CA LEU A 192 -13.83 -12.95 9.01
C LEU A 192 -15.15 -13.69 9.28
N ASN A 193 -15.16 -15.02 9.24
CA ASN A 193 -16.33 -15.82 9.59
C ASN A 193 -16.66 -15.65 11.07
N LEU A 194 -15.65 -15.68 11.94
CA LEU A 194 -15.82 -15.44 13.38
C LEU A 194 -16.47 -14.07 13.68
N LEU A 195 -16.07 -13.02 12.96
CA LEU A 195 -16.69 -11.69 13.09
C LEU A 195 -18.17 -11.67 12.65
N ASN A 196 -18.56 -12.55 11.75
CA ASN A 196 -19.92 -12.66 11.22
C ASN A 196 -20.80 -13.66 11.99
N GLU A 197 -20.27 -14.37 12.97
CA GLU A 197 -21.04 -15.32 13.77
C GLU A 197 -22.21 -14.61 14.45
N LYS A 198 -23.41 -15.16 14.25
CA LYS A 198 -24.63 -14.71 14.91
C LYS A 198 -25.07 -15.81 15.87
N PRO A 199 -25.66 -15.45 17.02
CA PRO A 199 -26.24 -16.45 17.90
C PRO A 199 -27.26 -17.27 17.13
N ASN A 200 -27.14 -18.59 17.22
CA ASN A 200 -28.14 -19.49 16.67
C ASN A 200 -29.50 -19.21 17.30
N ALA A 201 -30.57 -19.49 16.54
CA ALA A 201 -31.92 -19.42 17.08
C ALA A 201 -32.02 -20.29 18.34
N ASN A 202 -32.72 -19.79 19.35
CA ASN A 202 -33.00 -20.59 20.54
C ASN A 202 -33.66 -21.91 20.11
N ILE A 203 -33.15 -23.00 20.65
CA ILE A 203 -33.75 -24.32 20.44
C ILE A 203 -35.16 -24.24 21.03
N LEU A 204 -36.18 -24.44 20.20
CA LEU A 204 -37.56 -24.52 20.66
C LEU A 204 -37.67 -25.71 21.63
N GLU A 205 -38.25 -25.49 22.80
CA GLU A 205 -38.57 -26.58 23.72
C GLU A 205 -39.43 -27.61 22.97
N MET A 206 -38.94 -28.84 22.85
CA MET A 206 -39.72 -29.89 22.25
C MET A 206 -40.98 -30.12 23.11
N PRO A 207 -42.18 -30.14 22.52
CA PRO A 207 -43.38 -30.43 23.26
C PRO A 207 -43.24 -31.82 23.88
N LYS A 208 -43.32 -31.89 25.21
CA LYS A 208 -43.32 -33.18 25.91
C LYS A 208 -44.52 -33.97 25.40
N PRO A 209 -44.34 -35.21 24.91
CA PRO A 209 -45.47 -36.03 24.50
C PRO A 209 -46.43 -36.19 25.69
N ASN A 210 -47.68 -35.77 25.47
CA ASN A 210 -48.75 -35.99 26.43
C ASN A 210 -49.22 -37.44 26.28
N PHE A 211 -48.65 -38.34 27.07
CA PHE A 211 -49.14 -39.69 27.17
C PHE A 211 -50.38 -39.68 28.05
N SER A 212 -51.57 -39.73 27.44
CA SER A 212 -52.86 -39.90 28.13
C SER A 212 -52.98 -41.30 28.76
N PHE A 213 -52.04 -41.65 29.65
CA PHE A 213 -51.93 -42.97 30.27
C PHE A 213 -53.21 -43.36 31.02
N LEU A 214 -53.84 -42.40 31.71
CA LEU A 214 -55.10 -42.59 32.41
C LEU A 214 -56.26 -42.94 31.47
N GLU A 215 -56.35 -42.28 30.31
CA GLU A 215 -57.39 -42.57 29.31
C GLU A 215 -57.18 -43.97 28.73
N LEU A 216 -55.95 -44.29 28.33
CA LEU A 216 -55.57 -45.60 27.80
C LEU A 216 -55.81 -46.73 28.81
N SER A 217 -55.51 -46.48 30.09
CA SER A 217 -55.76 -47.44 31.18
C SER A 217 -57.25 -47.67 31.38
N THR A 218 -58.05 -46.60 31.37
CA THR A 218 -59.50 -46.68 31.56
C THR A 218 -60.17 -47.44 30.40
N GLU A 219 -59.78 -47.14 29.17
CA GLU A 219 -60.30 -47.80 27.97
C GLU A 219 -59.93 -49.29 27.95
N SER A 220 -58.69 -49.61 28.32
CA SER A 220 -58.23 -51.00 28.45
C SER A 220 -59.02 -51.76 29.51
N GLU A 221 -59.25 -51.16 30.68
CA GLU A 221 -60.02 -51.78 31.76
C GLU A 221 -61.47 -52.05 31.35
N GLN A 222 -62.12 -51.10 30.67
CA GLN A 222 -63.49 -51.27 30.14
C GLN A 222 -63.58 -52.42 29.13
N LEU A 223 -62.62 -52.52 28.22
CA LEU A 223 -62.61 -53.59 27.21
C LEU A 223 -62.40 -54.97 27.84
N ILE A 224 -61.55 -55.07 28.86
CA ILE A 224 -61.23 -56.35 29.53
C ILE A 224 -62.37 -56.78 30.48
N THR A 225 -63.02 -55.85 31.17
CA THR A 225 -64.11 -56.16 32.12
C THR A 225 -65.48 -56.30 31.46
N LYS A 226 -65.60 -56.06 30.15
CA LYS A 226 -66.84 -56.26 29.40
C LYS A 226 -67.22 -57.75 29.43
N SER A 227 -68.12 -58.08 30.34
CA SER A 227 -68.74 -59.41 30.49
C SER A 227 -69.35 -59.86 29.15
N LEU A 228 -68.77 -60.90 28.56
CA LEU A 228 -69.40 -61.69 27.50
C LEU A 228 -70.53 -62.50 28.16
N THR A 229 -71.75 -61.97 28.21
CA THR A 229 -72.90 -62.76 28.63
C THR A 229 -73.11 -63.90 27.63
N ALA A 230 -72.69 -65.11 28.00
CA ALA A 230 -73.02 -66.31 27.27
C ALA A 230 -74.55 -66.46 27.26
N SER A 231 -75.19 -66.16 26.13
CA SER A 231 -76.64 -66.00 26.00
C SER A 231 -77.46 -67.27 26.28
N GLY A 232 -76.86 -68.38 26.73
CA GLY A 232 -77.53 -69.68 26.92
C GLY A 232 -78.09 -70.30 25.63
N LYS A 233 -78.05 -69.57 24.52
CA LYS A 233 -78.56 -69.98 23.22
C LYS A 233 -77.53 -70.82 22.48
N ILE A 234 -77.98 -71.96 21.96
CA ILE A 234 -77.20 -72.76 21.02
C ILE A 234 -77.08 -71.96 19.73
N GLU A 235 -75.91 -71.37 19.47
CA GLU A 235 -75.68 -70.44 18.34
C GLU A 235 -76.09 -71.02 16.99
N GLU A 236 -75.86 -72.31 16.78
CA GLU A 236 -76.22 -73.01 15.55
C GLU A 236 -77.74 -72.96 15.28
N LEU A 237 -78.55 -73.07 16.34
CA LEU A 237 -80.00 -72.97 16.26
C LEU A 237 -80.48 -71.51 16.17
N VAL A 238 -79.69 -70.54 16.62
CA VAL A 238 -79.99 -69.11 16.40
C VAL A 238 -79.72 -68.73 14.93
N LYS A 239 -78.62 -69.23 14.37
CA LYS A 239 -78.17 -68.93 13.00
C LYS A 239 -78.96 -69.70 11.94
N ASN A 240 -79.56 -70.85 12.27
CA ASN A 240 -80.33 -71.68 11.33
C ASN A 240 -81.76 -71.96 11.82
N SER A 241 -82.72 -71.22 11.25
CA SER A 241 -84.15 -71.33 11.61
C SER A 241 -84.76 -72.69 11.25
N ILE A 242 -84.28 -73.35 10.20
CA ILE A 242 -84.76 -74.68 9.78
C ILE A 242 -84.34 -75.73 10.81
N MET A 243 -83.07 -75.71 11.23
CA MET A 243 -82.57 -76.60 12.29
C MET A 243 -83.25 -76.33 13.62
N ASN A 244 -83.49 -75.07 13.99
CA ASN A 244 -84.21 -74.73 15.21
C ASN A 244 -85.61 -75.34 15.22
N ARG A 245 -86.35 -75.18 14.12
CA ARG A 245 -87.69 -75.76 13.97
C ARG A 245 -87.64 -77.29 14.05
N TRP A 246 -86.70 -77.92 13.34
CA TRP A 246 -86.51 -79.37 13.40
C TRP A 246 -86.21 -79.87 14.83
N VAL A 247 -85.35 -79.16 15.57
CA VAL A 247 -85.05 -79.50 16.97
C VAL A 247 -86.27 -79.29 17.87
N LYS A 248 -87.06 -78.24 17.69
CA LYS A 248 -88.30 -78.00 18.46
C LYS A 248 -89.35 -79.08 18.21
N GLU A 249 -89.59 -79.43 16.94
CA GLU A 249 -90.49 -80.50 16.56
C GLU A 249 -89.97 -81.85 17.11
N GLY A 250 -88.68 -82.12 16.94
CA GLY A 250 -88.01 -83.28 17.51
C GLY A 250 -88.17 -83.36 19.04
N LYS A 251 -88.05 -82.25 19.76
CA LYS A 251 -88.23 -82.18 21.22
C LYS A 251 -89.59 -82.75 21.64
N THR A 252 -90.68 -82.29 21.02
CA THR A 252 -92.05 -82.72 21.37
C THR A 252 -92.35 -84.20 21.10
N LEU A 253 -91.60 -84.82 20.19
CA LEU A 253 -91.71 -86.25 19.88
C LEU A 253 -90.98 -87.14 20.90
N HIS A 254 -89.97 -86.61 21.60
CA HIS A 254 -89.12 -87.39 22.52
C HIS A 254 -89.40 -87.09 23.99
N GLU A 255 -89.77 -85.85 24.31
CA GLU A 255 -89.99 -85.38 25.67
C GLU A 255 -91.01 -86.26 26.41
N ASN A 256 -90.60 -86.81 27.55
CA ASN A 256 -91.37 -87.72 28.41
C ASN A 256 -91.88 -89.01 27.73
N LYS A 257 -91.43 -89.32 26.51
CA LYS A 257 -91.86 -90.49 25.73
C LYS A 257 -90.73 -91.46 25.45
N ARG A 258 -89.50 -90.96 25.25
CA ARG A 258 -88.31 -91.77 24.90
C ARG A 258 -87.06 -91.21 25.56
N GLN A 259 -86.15 -92.08 25.97
CA GLN A 259 -84.83 -91.70 26.50
C GLN A 259 -83.74 -91.65 25.42
N ASP A 260 -84.01 -92.29 24.28
CA ASP A 260 -83.10 -92.40 23.13
C ASP A 260 -83.66 -91.66 21.91
N CYS A 261 -82.76 -91.14 21.07
CA CYS A 261 -83.10 -90.40 19.87
C CYS A 261 -83.68 -91.33 18.80
N SER A 262 -84.85 -90.99 18.27
CA SER A 262 -85.54 -91.79 17.24
C SER A 262 -84.87 -91.75 15.87
N PHE A 263 -83.93 -90.81 15.65
CA PHE A 263 -83.17 -90.72 14.40
C PHE A 263 -81.89 -91.55 14.45
N CYS A 264 -81.03 -91.33 15.46
CA CYS A 264 -79.72 -91.98 15.54
C CYS A 264 -79.60 -93.10 16.58
N GLY A 265 -80.62 -93.33 17.40
CA GLY A 265 -80.65 -94.38 18.43
C GLY A 265 -79.84 -94.08 19.69
N ASN A 266 -79.13 -92.95 19.77
CA ASN A 266 -78.31 -92.58 20.93
C ASN A 266 -79.15 -92.02 22.08
N LYS A 267 -78.71 -92.27 23.32
CA LYS A 267 -79.33 -91.70 24.53
C LYS A 267 -79.20 -90.18 24.57
N ILE A 268 -80.30 -89.49 24.89
CA ILE A 268 -80.30 -88.03 25.05
C ILE A 268 -79.93 -87.69 26.50
N THR A 269 -78.77 -87.05 26.71
CA THR A 269 -78.27 -86.74 28.05
C THR A 269 -79.04 -85.62 28.73
N LYS A 270 -78.98 -85.55 30.07
CA LYS A 270 -79.66 -84.51 30.86
C LYS A 270 -79.12 -83.10 30.55
N GLU A 271 -77.82 -83.00 30.30
CA GLU A 271 -77.15 -81.76 29.92
C GLU A 271 -77.69 -81.25 28.57
N ARG A 272 -77.94 -82.17 27.62
CA ARG A 272 -78.53 -81.81 26.32
C ARG A 272 -79.97 -81.32 26.46
N TRP A 273 -80.77 -81.94 27.33
CA TRP A 273 -82.11 -81.46 27.66
C TRP A 273 -82.08 -80.05 28.28
N SER A 274 -81.21 -79.83 29.25
CA SER A 274 -81.05 -78.51 29.90
C SER A 274 -80.61 -77.42 28.90
N ALA A 275 -79.70 -77.76 27.97
CA ALA A 275 -79.29 -76.85 26.90
C ALA A 275 -80.42 -76.54 25.90
N LEU A 276 -81.28 -77.52 25.60
CA LEU A 276 -82.46 -77.34 24.74
C LEU A 276 -83.63 -76.63 25.44
N GLU A 277 -83.69 -76.65 26.77
CA GLU A 277 -84.64 -75.86 27.58
C GLU A 277 -84.19 -74.42 27.76
N SER A 278 -82.87 -74.19 27.85
CA SER A 278 -82.27 -72.86 27.97
C SER A 278 -82.19 -72.11 26.62
N HIS A 279 -82.46 -72.80 25.51
CA HIS A 279 -82.47 -72.25 24.14
C HIS A 279 -83.85 -71.75 23.70
#